data_AF-A0A505H702-F1
#
_entry.id   AF-A0A505H702-F1
#
_cell.length_a   1.000
_cell.length_b   1.000
_cell.length_c   1.000
_cell.angle_alpha   90.00
_cell.angle_beta   90.00
_cell.angle_gamma   90.00
#
_symmetry.space_group_name_H-M   'P 1'
#
loop_
_entity.id
_entity.type
_entity.pdbx_description
1 polymer ?
#
loop_
_entity_poly.entity_id
_entity_poly.type
_entity_poly.pdbx_seq_one_letter_code
_entity_poly.pdbx_strand_id
1 'polypeptide(L)'
;MLESASCAAGHHRGGKASCTDSQHHCRCDDADGIPEQVPSPRVQFRLYPLVDQIADKVAAMTEVHSGGRRSTRSRDLVDIVTYASTQAFESRPLAQAIAAEMRLRRLPDDDIAGRIPAEDWRARYAVEAARITHCRRHPTISDAVDLVRTFIDDALAETTAAKRWNPDLLEWERTDPTPPPPRRG
;
A
#
# COMPACT_ATOMS: atom_id res chain seq x y z
N MET A 1 -38.52 42.49 -17.66
CA MET A 1 -38.47 41.25 -16.86
C MET A 1 -37.57 40.30 -17.64
N LEU A 2 -36.69 39.54 -16.96
CA LEU A 2 -35.48 38.83 -17.44
C LEU A 2 -34.21 39.68 -17.23
N GLU A 3 -33.60 39.62 -16.04
CA GLU A 3 -32.64 38.63 -15.50
C GLU A 3 -31.19 38.89 -15.92
N SER A 4 -30.43 39.30 -14.90
CA SER A 4 -28.99 39.52 -14.90
C SER A 4 -28.25 38.19 -15.01
N ALA A 5 -27.37 38.05 -16.00
CA ALA A 5 -26.30 37.07 -16.00
C ALA A 5 -24.96 37.78 -15.76
N SER A 6 -24.37 37.52 -14.59
CA SER A 6 -23.06 37.99 -14.18
C SER A 6 -22.02 36.90 -14.49
N CYS A 7 -21.12 37.16 -15.44
CA CYS A 7 -19.89 36.40 -15.63
C CYS A 7 -18.72 37.27 -15.18
N ALA A 8 -18.13 36.91 -14.04
CA ALA A 8 -16.97 37.57 -13.48
C ALA A 8 -15.73 37.29 -14.34
N ALA A 9 -15.19 38.35 -14.92
CA ALA A 9 -13.94 38.36 -15.66
C ALA A 9 -12.73 38.15 -14.73
N GLY A 10 -11.90 37.18 -15.10
CA GLY A 10 -10.56 37.01 -14.54
C GLY A 10 -9.70 38.24 -14.81
N HIS A 11 -9.01 38.70 -13.77
CA HIS A 11 -8.09 39.83 -13.81
C HIS A 11 -6.83 39.48 -14.62
N HIS A 12 -6.80 39.86 -15.89
CA HIS A 12 -5.55 40.12 -16.61
C HIS A 12 -5.34 41.64 -16.69
N ARG A 13 -4.41 42.16 -15.87
CA ARG A 13 -3.67 43.40 -16.20
C ARG A 13 -2.78 43.05 -17.39
N GLY A 14 -2.72 43.75 -18.52
CA GLY A 14 -2.94 45.16 -18.79
C GLY A 14 -1.70 45.62 -19.56
N GLY A 15 -1.86 46.07 -20.81
CA GLY A 15 -0.75 46.66 -21.56
C GLY A 15 -0.86 46.44 -23.07
N LYS A 16 -1.27 47.50 -23.77
CA LYS A 16 -1.62 47.56 -25.19
C LYS A 16 -0.40 47.34 -26.10
N ALA A 17 -0.56 46.55 -27.17
CA ALA A 17 0.23 46.69 -28.39
C ALA A 17 -0.74 46.99 -29.53
N SER A 18 -0.63 48.18 -30.13
CA SER A 18 -1.40 48.56 -31.30
C SER A 18 -0.87 47.80 -32.51
N CYS A 19 -1.70 46.96 -33.13
CA CYS A 19 -1.38 46.34 -34.40
C CYS A 19 -1.78 47.30 -35.52
N THR A 20 -0.80 47.87 -36.22
CA THR A 20 -0.99 48.46 -37.54
C THR A 20 -0.37 47.53 -38.57
N ASP A 21 -1.25 46.96 -39.39
CA ASP A 21 -1.04 46.53 -40.77
C ASP A 21 -0.20 45.29 -41.09
N SER A 22 -0.88 44.42 -41.83
CA SER A 22 -0.43 43.47 -42.86
C SER A 22 0.58 42.36 -42.55
N GLN A 23 0.03 41.14 -42.59
CA GLN A 23 0.67 39.89 -43.02
C GLN A 23 1.95 39.49 -42.29
N HIS A 24 1.82 38.84 -41.14
CA HIS A 24 2.72 37.75 -40.74
C HIS A 24 1.87 36.64 -40.11
N HIS A 25 1.75 35.51 -40.81
CA HIS A 25 1.30 34.26 -40.24
C HIS A 25 2.27 33.91 -39.10
N CYS A 26 1.86 34.07 -37.84
CA CYS A 26 2.61 33.48 -36.73
C CYS A 26 2.42 31.97 -36.79
N ARG A 27 3.34 31.28 -37.48
CA ARG A 27 3.57 29.85 -37.21
C ARG A 27 4.12 29.77 -35.80
N CYS A 28 3.37 29.17 -34.89
CA CYS A 28 3.97 28.47 -33.76
C CYS A 28 4.66 27.25 -34.38
N ASP A 29 5.96 27.37 -34.65
CA ASP A 29 6.75 26.21 -35.04
C ASP A 29 6.80 25.24 -33.85
N ASP A 30 6.18 24.08 -34.04
CA ASP A 30 6.35 22.89 -33.20
C ASP A 30 7.80 22.40 -33.31
N ALA A 31 8.69 22.87 -32.43
CA ALA A 31 10.03 22.30 -32.35
C ALA A 31 10.73 22.61 -31.02
N ASP A 32 10.15 22.20 -29.90
CA ASP A 32 10.94 21.94 -28.70
C ASP A 32 10.65 20.51 -28.25
N GLY A 33 11.58 19.61 -28.59
CA GLY A 33 11.56 18.24 -28.12
C GLY A 33 11.43 18.22 -26.59
N ILE A 34 10.59 17.33 -26.07
CA ILE A 34 10.52 17.06 -24.63
C ILE A 34 11.96 16.83 -24.15
N PRO A 35 12.50 17.66 -23.25
CA PRO A 35 13.87 17.48 -22.80
C PRO A 35 13.99 16.08 -22.20
N GLU A 36 15.01 15.36 -22.67
CA GLU A 36 15.40 14.05 -22.17
C GLU A 36 15.38 14.08 -20.64
N GLN A 37 14.60 13.18 -20.03
CA GLN A 37 14.37 13.16 -18.59
C GLN A 37 15.72 13.13 -17.85
N VAL A 38 16.08 14.23 -17.20
CA VAL A 38 17.28 14.31 -16.37
C VAL A 38 17.14 13.26 -15.27
N PRO A 39 18.12 12.37 -15.06
CA PRO A 39 18.04 11.37 -14.00
C PRO A 39 17.88 12.08 -12.66
N SER A 40 16.75 11.83 -11.98
CA SER A 40 16.52 12.36 -10.64
C SER A 40 17.63 11.87 -9.70
N PRO A 41 18.22 12.73 -8.85
CA PRO A 41 19.26 12.31 -7.92
C PRO A 41 18.76 11.17 -7.02
N ARG A 42 19.53 10.09 -6.92
CA ARG A 42 19.22 8.97 -6.03
C ARG A 42 19.44 9.39 -4.59
N VAL A 43 18.36 9.68 -3.88
CA VAL A 43 18.38 9.97 -2.44
C VAL A 43 18.23 8.67 -1.66
N GLN A 44 19.07 8.45 -0.65
CA GLN A 44 18.96 7.31 0.25
C GLN A 44 18.06 7.68 1.43
N PHE A 45 17.01 6.88 1.66
CA PHE A 45 16.11 7.02 2.80
C PHE A 45 16.30 5.85 3.75
N ARG A 46 16.37 6.12 5.06
CA ARG A 46 16.24 5.05 6.08
C ARG A 46 14.76 4.80 6.30
N LEU A 47 14.30 3.62 5.89
CA LEU A 47 12.92 3.18 6.07
C LEU A 47 12.82 2.28 7.30
N TYR A 48 11.67 2.33 7.95
CA TYR A 48 11.29 1.41 9.01
C TYR A 48 11.16 -0.02 8.42
N PRO A 49 11.62 -1.09 9.10
CA PRO A 49 11.56 -2.45 8.55
C PRO A 49 10.14 -2.85 8.13
N LEU A 50 10.02 -3.56 7.01
CA LEU A 50 8.70 -3.93 6.47
C LEU A 50 7.89 -4.82 7.42
N VAL A 51 8.55 -5.71 8.16
CA VAL A 51 7.89 -6.56 9.15
C VAL A 51 7.22 -5.74 10.26
N ASP A 52 7.85 -4.65 10.67
CA ASP A 52 7.28 -3.78 11.69
C ASP A 52 6.16 -2.89 11.12
N GLN A 53 6.27 -2.47 9.85
CA GLN A 53 5.16 -1.78 9.15
C GLN A 53 3.93 -2.68 9.02
N ILE A 54 4.13 -3.98 8.75
CA ILE A 54 3.02 -4.95 8.72
C ILE A 54 2.42 -5.12 10.11
N ALA A 55 3.24 -5.25 11.15
CA ALA A 55 2.77 -5.38 12.53
C ALA A 55 1.89 -4.20 12.96
N ASP A 56 2.32 -2.96 12.67
CA ASP A 56 1.54 -1.74 12.94
C ASP A 56 0.17 -1.77 12.23
N LYS A 57 0.15 -2.14 10.95
CA LYS A 57 -1.09 -2.26 10.16
C LYS A 57 -2.03 -3.33 10.70
N VAL A 58 -1.51 -4.51 11.02
CA VAL A 58 -2.27 -5.62 11.61
C VAL A 58 -2.93 -5.19 12.92
N ALA A 59 -2.16 -4.58 13.82
CA ALA A 59 -2.69 -4.10 15.09
C ALA A 59 -3.77 -3.03 14.89
N ALA A 60 -3.53 -2.04 14.02
CA ALA A 60 -4.48 -0.97 13.73
C ALA A 60 -5.80 -1.47 13.07
N MET A 61 -5.76 -2.53 12.28
CA MET A 61 -6.96 -3.13 11.66
C MET A 61 -7.83 -3.88 12.66
N THR A 62 -7.21 -4.56 13.62
CA THR A 62 -7.92 -5.40 14.61
C THR A 62 -8.34 -4.64 15.86
N GLU A 63 -7.82 -3.42 16.06
CA GLU A 63 -8.09 -2.60 17.23
C GLU A 63 -9.57 -2.21 17.38
N VAL A 64 -10.08 -2.36 18.60
CA VAL A 64 -11.42 -1.91 19.00
C VAL A 64 -11.27 -0.68 19.87
N HIS A 65 -11.85 0.43 19.41
CA HIS A 65 -11.74 1.72 20.08
C HIS A 65 -12.70 1.82 21.27
N SER A 66 -12.47 2.82 22.13
CA SER A 66 -13.34 3.18 23.24
C SER A 66 -14.81 3.28 22.78
N GLY A 67 -15.70 2.57 23.49
CA GLY A 67 -17.11 2.46 23.13
C GLY A 67 -17.44 1.32 22.16
N GLY A 68 -16.52 0.39 21.93
CA GLY A 68 -16.76 -0.83 21.14
C GLY A 68 -16.74 -0.61 19.62
N ARG A 69 -16.25 0.54 19.16
CA ARG A 69 -16.19 0.86 17.72
C ARG A 69 -15.04 0.09 17.06
N ARG A 70 -15.39 -0.73 16.07
CA ARG A 70 -14.43 -1.46 15.23
C ARG A 70 -13.60 -0.49 14.36
N SER A 71 -12.44 -0.95 13.94
CA SER A 71 -11.55 -0.17 13.08
C SER A 71 -12.20 0.22 11.75
N THR A 72 -11.77 1.36 11.18
CA THR A 72 -12.18 1.84 9.85
C THR A 72 -11.03 1.78 8.85
N ARG A 73 -9.94 1.10 9.20
CA ARG A 73 -8.67 1.04 8.48
C ARG A 73 -8.69 0.05 7.30
N SER A 74 -9.70 0.12 6.44
CA SER A 74 -9.82 -0.80 5.28
C SER A 74 -8.64 -0.75 4.31
N ARG A 75 -7.96 0.40 4.23
CA ARG A 75 -6.81 0.59 3.35
C ARG A 75 -5.57 -0.19 3.81
N ASP A 76 -5.43 -0.45 5.10
CA ASP A 76 -4.32 -1.26 5.62
C ASP A 76 -4.43 -2.73 5.16
N LEU A 77 -5.65 -3.23 4.91
CA LEU A 77 -5.87 -4.54 4.30
C LEU A 77 -5.34 -4.58 2.86
N VAL A 78 -5.58 -3.51 2.08
CA VAL A 78 -5.04 -3.38 0.71
C VAL A 78 -3.51 -3.34 0.73
N ASP A 79 -2.91 -2.64 1.68
CA ASP A 79 -1.46 -2.55 1.82
C ASP A 79 -0.84 -3.91 2.17
N ILE A 80 -1.44 -4.68 3.09
CA ILE A 80 -0.96 -6.03 3.43
C ILE A 80 -1.11 -6.99 2.26
N VAL A 81 -2.23 -6.97 1.54
CA VAL A 81 -2.40 -7.76 0.30
C VAL A 81 -1.31 -7.41 -0.70
N THR A 82 -0.97 -6.12 -0.84
CA THR A 82 0.09 -5.66 -1.72
C THR A 82 1.46 -6.18 -1.27
N TYR A 83 1.78 -6.11 0.02
CA TYR A 83 3.04 -6.65 0.54
C TYR A 83 3.14 -8.17 0.35
N ALA A 84 2.09 -8.92 0.71
CA ALA A 84 2.04 -10.36 0.52
C ALA A 84 2.18 -10.75 -0.97
N SER A 85 1.67 -9.93 -1.89
CA SER A 85 1.73 -10.21 -3.32
C SER A 85 3.03 -9.75 -4.01
N THR A 86 3.94 -9.09 -3.29
CA THR A 86 5.13 -8.47 -3.92
C THR A 86 6.44 -8.73 -3.21
N GLN A 87 6.41 -9.01 -1.91
CA GLN A 87 7.60 -9.10 -1.08
C GLN A 87 7.73 -10.50 -0.48
N ALA A 88 8.97 -10.95 -0.31
CA ALA A 88 9.27 -12.16 0.45
C ALA A 88 9.57 -11.81 1.91
N PHE A 89 9.08 -12.64 2.83
CA PHE A 89 9.25 -12.45 4.26
C PHE A 89 9.74 -13.72 4.91
N GLU A 90 10.54 -13.60 5.97
CA GLU A 90 10.84 -14.72 6.86
C GLU A 90 9.77 -14.78 7.95
N SER A 91 9.32 -15.99 8.29
CA SER A 91 8.20 -16.16 9.24
C SER A 91 8.56 -15.69 10.64
N ARG A 92 9.79 -15.96 11.10
CA ARG A 92 10.21 -15.65 12.48
C ARG A 92 10.27 -14.14 12.76
N PRO A 93 10.97 -13.30 11.96
CA PRO A 93 10.95 -11.86 12.18
C PRO A 93 9.54 -11.27 12.09
N LEU A 94 8.72 -11.73 11.14
CA LEU A 94 7.35 -11.26 10.98
C LEU A 94 6.49 -11.60 12.21
N ALA A 95 6.51 -12.85 12.66
CA ALA A 95 5.78 -13.30 13.83
C ALA A 95 6.20 -12.55 15.11
N GLN A 96 7.50 -12.33 15.29
CA GLN A 96 8.04 -11.57 16.42
C GLN A 96 7.57 -10.11 16.42
N ALA A 97 7.61 -9.44 15.26
CA ALA A 97 7.15 -8.06 15.13
C ALA A 97 5.65 -7.94 15.45
N ILE A 98 4.83 -8.82 14.89
CA ILE A 98 3.37 -8.83 15.14
C ILE A 98 3.10 -9.10 16.63
N ALA A 99 3.67 -10.15 17.21
CA ALA A 99 3.45 -10.47 18.62
C ALA A 99 3.89 -9.32 19.55
N ALA A 100 5.00 -8.65 19.23
CA ALA A 100 5.47 -7.50 20.00
C ALA A 100 4.48 -6.33 19.93
N GLU A 101 3.96 -6.01 18.75
CA GLU A 101 3.03 -4.89 18.54
C GLU A 101 1.64 -5.17 19.16
N MET A 102 1.11 -6.38 18.96
CA MET A 102 -0.16 -6.80 19.58
C MET A 102 -0.08 -6.71 21.11
N ARG A 103 1.04 -7.19 21.69
CA ARG A 103 1.29 -7.07 23.13
C ARG A 103 1.42 -5.62 23.59
N LEU A 104 2.13 -4.79 22.82
CA LEU A 104 2.30 -3.36 23.15
C LEU A 104 0.95 -2.64 23.23
N ARG A 105 0.03 -2.95 22.31
CA ARG A 105 -1.33 -2.38 22.29
C ARG A 105 -2.35 -3.12 23.15
N ARG A 106 -1.94 -4.22 23.80
CA ARG A 106 -2.80 -5.10 24.62
C ARG A 106 -3.97 -5.67 23.80
N LEU A 107 -3.70 -6.00 22.55
CA LEU A 107 -4.64 -6.65 21.64
C LEU A 107 -4.47 -8.17 21.71
N PRO A 108 -5.54 -8.95 21.50
CA PRO A 108 -5.41 -10.41 21.38
C PRO A 108 -4.64 -10.79 20.13
N ASP A 109 -3.71 -11.74 20.25
CA ASP A 109 -2.83 -12.23 19.19
C ASP A 109 -3.31 -13.56 18.56
N ASP A 110 -4.47 -14.06 18.98
CA ASP A 110 -5.17 -15.21 18.41
C ASP A 110 -6.17 -14.82 17.32
N ASP A 111 -6.28 -15.63 16.26
CA ASP A 111 -7.21 -15.47 15.13
C ASP A 111 -7.28 -14.01 14.61
N ILE A 112 -6.11 -13.45 14.30
CA ILE A 112 -5.98 -12.05 13.89
C ILE A 112 -6.84 -11.77 12.67
N ALA A 113 -6.81 -12.65 11.66
CA ALA A 113 -7.63 -12.47 10.46
C ALA A 113 -9.13 -12.51 10.76
N GLY A 114 -9.59 -13.36 11.69
CA GLY A 114 -10.99 -13.40 12.13
C GLY A 114 -11.46 -12.14 12.86
N ARG A 115 -10.54 -11.34 13.41
CA ARG A 115 -10.84 -10.07 14.09
C ARG A 115 -10.99 -8.89 13.14
N ILE A 116 -10.61 -9.03 11.87
CA ILE A 116 -10.77 -7.99 10.85
C ILE A 116 -12.28 -7.76 10.61
N PRO A 117 -12.77 -6.51 10.66
CA PRO A 117 -14.19 -6.18 10.44
C PRO A 117 -14.53 -6.18 8.94
N ALA A 118 -14.37 -7.34 8.30
CA ALA A 118 -14.42 -7.50 6.85
C ALA A 118 -15.76 -7.05 6.23
N GLU A 119 -16.89 -7.39 6.86
CA GLU A 119 -18.19 -7.06 6.28
C GLU A 119 -18.42 -5.55 6.18
N ASP A 120 -17.99 -4.79 7.20
CA ASP A 120 -18.12 -3.33 7.26
C ASP A 120 -17.33 -2.63 6.14
N TRP A 121 -16.31 -3.30 5.59
CA TRP A 121 -15.36 -2.72 4.64
C TRP A 121 -15.59 -3.15 3.20
N ARG A 122 -16.49 -4.12 2.93
CA ARG A 122 -16.69 -4.77 1.62
C ARG A 122 -16.71 -3.79 0.44
N ALA A 123 -17.56 -2.77 0.51
CA ALA A 123 -17.72 -1.81 -0.58
C ALA A 123 -16.50 -0.90 -0.76
N ARG A 124 -15.89 -0.44 0.34
CA ARG A 124 -14.70 0.42 0.30
C ARG A 124 -13.48 -0.33 -0.21
N TYR A 125 -13.28 -1.55 0.25
CA TYR A 125 -12.19 -2.42 -0.17
C TYR A 125 -12.20 -2.61 -1.69
N ALA A 126 -13.34 -2.95 -2.29
CA ALA A 126 -13.43 -3.17 -3.74
C ALA A 126 -13.00 -1.94 -4.56
N VAL A 127 -13.38 -0.73 -4.12
CA VAL A 127 -12.99 0.53 -4.77
C VAL A 127 -11.49 0.81 -4.62
N GLU A 128 -10.92 0.53 -3.45
CA GLU A 128 -9.49 0.75 -3.18
C GLU A 128 -8.62 -0.27 -3.94
N ALA A 129 -8.97 -1.56 -3.87
CA ALA A 129 -8.26 -2.66 -4.50
C ALA A 129 -8.25 -2.55 -6.04
N ALA A 130 -9.32 -2.07 -6.66
CA ALA A 130 -9.41 -1.90 -8.11
C ALA A 130 -8.34 -0.96 -8.70
N ARG A 131 -7.73 -0.09 -7.87
CA ARG A 131 -6.70 0.87 -8.27
C ARG A 131 -5.28 0.29 -8.19
N ILE A 132 -5.10 -0.87 -7.56
CA ILE A 132 -3.80 -1.45 -7.27
C ILE A 132 -3.62 -2.74 -8.07
N THR A 133 -2.64 -2.77 -8.96
CA THR A 133 -2.39 -3.92 -9.86
C THR A 133 -2.20 -5.23 -9.10
N HIS A 134 -1.51 -5.20 -7.96
CA HIS A 134 -1.22 -6.38 -7.15
C HIS A 134 -2.44 -6.94 -6.40
N CYS A 135 -3.55 -6.18 -6.30
CA CYS A 135 -4.79 -6.66 -5.72
C CYS A 135 -5.73 -7.33 -6.74
N ARG A 136 -5.37 -7.40 -8.04
CA ARG A 136 -6.24 -7.98 -9.08
C ARG A 136 -6.59 -9.45 -8.85
N ARG A 137 -5.71 -10.21 -8.17
CA ARG A 137 -5.94 -11.61 -7.77
C ARG A 137 -6.87 -11.74 -6.55
N HIS A 138 -7.13 -10.64 -5.85
CA HIS A 138 -7.94 -10.58 -4.63
C HIS A 138 -8.98 -9.43 -4.75
N PRO A 139 -9.89 -9.48 -5.73
CA PRO A 139 -10.81 -8.37 -5.99
C PRO A 139 -11.90 -8.22 -4.91
N THR A 140 -12.18 -9.27 -4.14
CA THR A 140 -13.17 -9.24 -3.06
C THR A 140 -12.52 -9.18 -1.70
N ILE A 141 -13.27 -8.68 -0.71
CA ILE A 141 -12.78 -8.64 0.67
C ILE A 141 -12.58 -10.04 1.27
N SER A 142 -13.32 -11.05 0.78
CA SER A 142 -13.10 -12.44 1.22
C SER A 142 -11.73 -12.92 0.75
N ASP A 143 -11.42 -12.76 -0.53
CA ASP A 143 -10.13 -13.17 -1.11
C ASP A 143 -8.95 -12.48 -0.39
N ALA A 144 -9.15 -11.24 0.05
CA ALA A 144 -8.17 -10.47 0.79
C ALA A 144 -7.96 -11.00 2.20
N VAL A 145 -9.05 -11.27 2.93
CA VAL A 145 -8.99 -11.81 4.29
C VAL A 145 -8.43 -13.23 4.30
N ASP A 146 -8.78 -14.04 3.31
CA ASP A 146 -8.23 -15.40 3.16
C ASP A 146 -6.72 -15.35 2.89
N LEU A 147 -6.24 -14.44 2.03
CA LEU A 147 -4.81 -14.23 1.85
C LEU A 147 -4.14 -13.76 3.14
N VAL A 148 -4.73 -12.79 3.85
CA VAL A 148 -4.17 -12.28 5.11
C VAL A 148 -4.13 -13.36 6.18
N ARG A 149 -5.15 -14.22 6.26
CA ARG A 149 -5.14 -15.39 7.14
C ARG A 149 -3.95 -16.30 6.84
N THR A 150 -3.79 -16.74 5.59
CA THR A 150 -2.65 -17.56 5.17
C THR A 150 -1.31 -16.85 5.39
N PHE A 151 -1.25 -15.54 5.20
CA PHE A 151 -0.01 -14.79 5.34
C PHE A 151 0.37 -14.55 6.82
N ILE A 152 -0.58 -14.18 7.67
CA ILE A 152 -0.34 -13.75 9.06
C ILE A 152 -0.51 -14.92 10.03
N ASP A 153 -1.64 -15.62 10.01
CA ASP A 153 -1.94 -16.65 11.00
C ASP A 153 -1.00 -17.84 10.83
N ASP A 154 -0.66 -18.24 9.60
CA ASP A 154 0.32 -19.33 9.36
C ASP A 154 1.76 -18.92 9.69
N ALA A 155 2.08 -17.62 9.70
CA ALA A 155 3.36 -17.12 10.15
C ALA A 155 3.48 -17.19 11.68
N LEU A 156 2.36 -16.94 12.37
CA LEU A 156 2.25 -16.99 13.83
C LEU A 156 2.10 -18.42 14.37
N ALA A 157 1.62 -19.35 13.54
CA ALA A 157 1.51 -20.76 13.90
C ALA A 157 2.85 -21.29 14.45
N GLU A 158 2.85 -21.82 15.67
CA GLU A 158 4.06 -22.30 16.34
C GLU A 158 4.71 -23.44 15.55
N THR A 159 5.75 -23.11 14.79
CA THR A 159 6.57 -24.05 14.01
C THR A 159 8.03 -23.99 14.45
N THR A 160 8.64 -25.16 14.66
CA THR A 160 10.08 -25.25 14.95
C THR A 160 10.92 -24.90 13.72
N ALA A 161 10.41 -25.14 12.52
CA ALA A 161 11.09 -24.80 11.26
C ALA A 161 10.80 -23.35 10.84
N ALA A 162 11.85 -22.64 10.40
CA ALA A 162 11.70 -21.36 9.73
C ALA A 162 11.02 -21.56 8.36
N LYS A 163 10.23 -20.59 7.94
CA LYS A 163 9.58 -20.56 6.63
C LYS A 163 9.88 -19.22 5.94
N ARG A 164 9.80 -19.21 4.62
CA ARG A 164 9.90 -18.01 3.80
C ARG A 164 8.66 -17.90 2.93
N TRP A 165 8.04 -16.73 2.95
CA TRP A 165 6.90 -16.43 2.13
C TRP A 165 7.33 -16.28 0.67
N ASN A 166 6.65 -16.98 -0.22
CA ASN A 166 6.80 -16.85 -1.65
C ASN A 166 5.64 -15.99 -2.21
N PRO A 167 5.89 -14.73 -2.62
CA PRO A 167 4.83 -13.85 -3.11
C PRO A 167 4.26 -14.27 -4.47
N ASP A 168 4.95 -15.09 -5.25
CA ASP A 168 4.45 -15.57 -6.54
C ASP A 168 3.39 -16.67 -6.31
N LEU A 169 3.68 -17.58 -5.37
CA LEU A 169 2.80 -18.69 -5.00
C LEU A 169 1.75 -18.31 -3.95
N LEU A 170 1.99 -17.25 -3.19
CA LEU A 170 1.20 -16.84 -2.01
C LEU A 170 1.16 -17.94 -0.93
N GLU A 171 2.32 -18.55 -0.68
CA GLU A 171 2.47 -19.65 0.25
C GLU A 171 3.75 -19.53 1.09
N TRP A 172 3.72 -20.13 2.28
CA TRP A 172 4.90 -20.27 3.12
C TRP A 172 5.68 -21.54 2.77
N GLU A 173 6.89 -21.36 2.22
CA GLU A 173 7.80 -22.46 1.93
C GLU A 173 8.69 -22.74 3.14
N ARG A 174 8.93 -24.03 3.44
CA ARG A 174 9.91 -24.40 4.47
C ARG A 174 11.29 -23.97 3.99
N THR A 175 12.00 -23.21 4.82
CA THR A 175 13.43 -23.01 4.60
C THR A 175 14.16 -24.15 5.28
N ASP A 176 14.81 -25.00 4.50
CA ASP A 176 15.78 -25.92 5.07
C ASP A 176 16.90 -25.11 5.75
N PRO A 177 17.41 -25.57 6.91
CA PRO A 177 18.54 -24.92 7.52
C PRO A 177 19.72 -24.98 6.54
N THR A 178 20.13 -23.83 6.00
CA THR A 178 21.34 -23.72 5.20
C THR A 178 22.48 -24.40 5.99
N PRO A 179 23.12 -25.45 5.45
CA PRO A 179 24.19 -26.12 6.16
C PRO A 179 25.29 -25.10 6.47
N PRO A 180 25.90 -25.16 7.67
CA PRO A 180 26.94 -24.21 8.04
C PRO A 180 28.08 -24.28 7.01
N PRO A 181 28.73 -23.15 6.68
CA PRO A 181 29.87 -23.16 5.78
C PRO A 181 30.93 -24.13 6.31
N PRO A 182 31.65 -24.86 5.44
CA PRO A 182 32.67 -25.80 5.87
C PRO A 182 33.70 -25.05 6.73
N ARG A 183 33.97 -25.58 7.93
CA ARG A 183 35.05 -25.06 8.78
C ARG A 183 36.36 -25.27 8.02
N ARG A 184 37.04 -24.17 7.67
CA ARG A 184 38.42 -24.25 7.18
C ARG A 184 39.26 -24.81 8.32
N GLY A 185 39.84 -26.00 8.10
CA GLY A 185 40.83 -26.62 8.98
C GLY A 185 42.21 -26.00 8.81
#